data_AF-A0A2G2LVD9-F1
#
_entry.id   AF-A0A2G2LVD9-F1
#
_cell.length_a   1.000
_cell.length_b   1.000
_cell.length_c   1.000
_cell.angle_alpha   90.00
_cell.angle_beta   90.00
_cell.angle_gamma   90.00
#
_symmetry.space_group_name_H-M   'P 1'
#
loop_
_entity.id
_entity.type
_entity.pdbx_description
1 polymer ?
#
loop_
_entity_poly.entity_id
_entity_poly.type
_entity_poly.pdbx_seq_one_letter_code
_entity_poly.pdbx_strand_id
1 'polypeptide(L)'
;MLEAKFYETYYFCNVIRNVLHDQYSYIRNLNDFYGDEAIFYLIAPFKKYSTFHQFIEFIVENIYVEKINDIDLEHRKNLLADFKNIPEAILDMTPTTLPIEQAFKFHGLEFYSFESFLKGRMKPFVFCDEDDIIDYMAELRGGEEYEKLIDLTVKEVFHVLFQNRALMLLFNDMIASALENESNGGAPEEKQELFSMAGKLKRKSIPKWVQRAVFFREQGRCVLCDKDLSGMLNIENKENYDHIVPLAKYGINDVSNIQLLCKECNQIEKKDGQAVTSSSYQSWYIYD
;
A
#
# COMPACT_ATOMS: atom_id res chain seq x y z
N MET A 1 8.83 -13.00 10.04
CA MET A 1 7.87 -13.82 9.27
C MET A 1 6.54 -13.10 9.37
N LEU A 2 5.81 -12.91 8.27
CA LEU A 2 4.49 -12.27 8.28
C LEU A 2 3.45 -13.38 8.45
N GLU A 3 2.61 -13.26 9.47
CA GLU A 3 1.44 -14.12 9.66
C GLU A 3 0.21 -13.38 9.11
N ALA A 4 0.01 -13.49 7.79
CA ALA A 4 -1.10 -12.83 7.12
C ALA A 4 -2.41 -13.60 7.35
N LYS A 5 -3.45 -12.88 7.78
CA LYS A 5 -4.81 -13.40 7.95
C LYS A 5 -5.73 -13.01 6.78
N PHE A 6 -5.33 -12.02 5.99
CA PHE A 6 -5.97 -11.59 4.75
C PHE A 6 -7.40 -11.03 4.92
N TYR A 7 -7.64 -10.21 5.95
CA TYR A 7 -8.94 -9.57 6.16
C TYR A 7 -9.16 -8.43 5.18
N GLU A 8 -10.17 -8.54 4.30
CA GLU A 8 -10.46 -7.57 3.24
C GLU A 8 -9.26 -7.20 2.33
N THR A 9 -8.12 -7.90 2.43
CA THR A 9 -6.88 -7.55 1.73
C THR A 9 -7.08 -7.47 0.23
N TYR A 10 -7.82 -8.41 -0.34
CA TYR A 10 -8.09 -8.44 -1.78
C TYR A 10 -9.04 -7.31 -2.23
N TYR A 11 -9.91 -6.84 -1.34
CA TYR A 11 -10.71 -5.65 -1.61
C TYR A 11 -9.82 -4.42 -1.72
N PHE A 12 -8.91 -4.19 -0.75
CA PHE A 12 -7.93 -3.11 -0.82
C PHE A 12 -7.00 -3.24 -2.03
N CYS A 13 -6.56 -4.47 -2.36
CA CYS A 13 -5.79 -4.72 -3.57
C CYS A 13 -6.52 -4.27 -4.85
N ASN A 14 -7.83 -4.54 -4.93
CA ASN A 14 -8.65 -4.15 -6.06
C ASN A 14 -8.86 -2.63 -6.12
N VAL A 15 -9.08 -1.97 -4.97
CA VAL A 15 -9.16 -0.49 -4.89
C VAL A 15 -7.86 0.13 -5.40
N ILE A 16 -6.71 -0.30 -4.87
CA ILE A 16 -5.38 0.21 -5.28
C ILE A 16 -5.15 -0.01 -6.77
N ARG A 17 -5.51 -1.19 -7.30
CA ARG A 17 -5.45 -1.47 -8.73
C ARG A 17 -6.29 -0.45 -9.52
N ASN A 18 -7.54 -0.22 -9.13
CA ASN A 18 -8.43 0.71 -9.84
C ASN A 18 -7.87 2.13 -9.81
N VAL A 19 -7.40 2.60 -8.65
CA VAL A 19 -6.78 3.94 -8.49
C VAL A 19 -5.57 4.10 -9.42
N LEU A 20 -4.67 3.10 -9.46
CA LEU A 20 -3.46 3.18 -10.29
C LEU A 20 -3.74 3.07 -11.79
N HIS A 21 -4.82 2.42 -12.20
CA HIS A 21 -5.23 2.32 -13.60
C HIS A 21 -6.06 3.51 -14.09
N ASP A 22 -6.79 4.19 -13.21
CA ASP A 22 -7.65 5.33 -13.54
C ASP A 22 -7.31 6.56 -12.67
N GLN A 23 -6.04 6.96 -12.68
CA GLN A 23 -5.52 8.03 -11.82
C GLN A 23 -6.26 9.37 -12.02
N TYR A 24 -6.82 9.62 -13.20
CA TYR A 24 -7.56 10.84 -13.49
C TYR A 24 -8.84 10.96 -12.66
N SER A 25 -9.61 9.87 -12.54
CA SER A 25 -10.83 9.85 -11.74
C SER A 25 -10.56 10.07 -10.25
N TYR A 26 -9.35 9.74 -9.78
CA TYR A 26 -8.93 9.88 -8.38
C TYR A 26 -7.96 11.04 -8.14
N ILE A 27 -7.80 11.97 -9.09
CA ILE A 27 -6.74 12.99 -9.04
C ILE A 27 -6.81 13.89 -7.80
N ARG A 28 -8.00 14.14 -7.26
CA ARG A 28 -8.17 14.95 -6.03
C ARG A 28 -7.58 14.22 -4.83
N ASN A 29 -8.00 12.98 -4.59
CA ASN A 29 -7.46 12.16 -3.52
C ASN A 29 -5.95 11.92 -3.70
N LEU A 30 -5.49 11.67 -4.93
CA LEU A 30 -4.07 11.49 -5.21
C LEU A 30 -3.24 12.77 -4.94
N ASN A 31 -3.82 13.95 -5.15
CA ASN A 31 -3.19 15.21 -4.78
C ASN A 31 -2.94 15.30 -3.27
N ASP A 32 -3.84 14.78 -2.44
CA ASP A 32 -3.64 14.76 -0.99
C ASP A 32 -2.46 13.84 -0.57
N PHE A 33 -2.09 12.89 -1.42
CA PHE A 33 -0.98 11.96 -1.15
C PHE A 33 0.40 12.51 -1.56
N TYR A 34 0.52 13.10 -2.75
CA TYR A 34 1.82 13.56 -3.27
C TYR A 34 1.90 15.05 -3.58
N GLY A 35 0.78 15.76 -3.63
CA GLY A 35 0.73 17.19 -3.97
C GLY A 35 1.21 18.06 -2.82
N ASP A 36 1.19 19.38 -3.03
CA ASP A 36 1.54 20.38 -2.02
C ASP A 36 2.88 20.07 -1.30
N GLU A 37 3.92 19.76 -2.10
CA GLU A 37 5.26 19.36 -1.66
C GLU A 37 5.37 18.00 -0.92
N ALA A 38 4.27 17.28 -0.69
CA ALA A 38 4.26 16.00 0.03
C ALA A 38 5.17 14.94 -0.64
N ILE A 39 5.29 14.97 -1.97
CA ILE A 39 6.18 14.09 -2.74
C ILE A 39 7.63 14.11 -2.24
N PHE A 40 8.11 15.24 -1.74
CA PHE A 40 9.50 15.37 -1.27
C PHE A 40 9.77 14.61 0.04
N TYR A 41 8.72 14.21 0.77
CA TYR A 41 8.80 13.37 1.97
C TYR A 41 8.66 11.87 1.66
N LEU A 42 8.11 11.55 0.48
CA LEU A 42 7.94 10.20 -0.04
C LEU A 42 9.20 9.60 -0.68
N ILE A 43 10.18 10.42 -1.07
CA ILE A 43 11.35 10.03 -1.87
C ILE A 43 12.61 9.61 -1.07
N ALA A 44 12.48 9.39 0.23
CA ALA A 44 13.60 8.98 1.06
C ALA A 44 14.15 7.60 0.60
N PRO A 45 15.48 7.45 0.42
CA PRO A 45 16.03 6.29 -0.27
C PRO A 45 15.95 5.03 0.58
N PHE A 46 15.35 3.97 0.02
CA PHE A 46 15.31 2.61 0.54
C PHE A 46 14.89 2.53 2.02
N LYS A 47 13.82 3.24 2.39
CA LYS A 47 13.10 2.99 3.64
C LYS A 47 12.48 1.59 3.59
N LYS A 48 12.48 0.88 4.73
CA LYS A 48 11.82 -0.43 4.84
C LYS A 48 10.31 -0.30 4.69
N TYR A 49 9.75 0.69 5.38
CA TYR A 49 8.40 1.17 5.11
C TYR A 49 8.48 2.07 3.87
N SER A 50 8.26 1.43 2.73
CA SER A 50 8.56 1.99 1.41
C SER A 50 7.54 3.06 1.03
N THR A 51 7.78 3.79 -0.06
CA THR A 51 6.79 4.73 -0.60
C THR A 51 5.49 4.02 -0.97
N PHE A 52 5.58 2.78 -1.45
CA PHE A 52 4.40 1.97 -1.74
C PHE A 52 3.62 1.54 -0.49
N HIS A 53 4.29 1.34 0.67
CA HIS A 53 3.59 1.09 1.93
C HIS A 53 2.77 2.32 2.36
N GLN A 54 3.37 3.52 2.27
CA GLN A 54 2.69 4.78 2.56
C GLN A 54 1.48 5.01 1.64
N PHE A 55 1.59 4.63 0.36
CA PHE A 55 0.47 4.70 -0.56
C PHE A 55 -0.66 3.71 -0.21
N ILE A 56 -0.32 2.48 0.18
CA ILE A 56 -1.31 1.51 0.64
C ILE A 56 -2.02 2.03 1.90
N GLU A 57 -1.26 2.51 2.88
CA GLU A 57 -1.77 3.10 4.11
C GLU A 57 -2.74 4.24 3.81
N PHE A 58 -2.33 5.21 2.97
CA PHE A 58 -3.18 6.30 2.52
C PHE A 58 -4.52 5.81 1.96
N ILE A 59 -4.53 4.80 1.08
CA ILE A 59 -5.77 4.25 0.53
C ILE A 59 -6.61 3.54 1.60
N VAL A 60 -5.98 2.73 2.46
CA VAL A 60 -6.66 1.99 3.53
C VAL A 60 -7.35 2.96 4.50
N GLU A 61 -6.65 4.02 4.93
CA GLU A 61 -7.19 5.02 5.84
C GLU A 61 -8.36 5.79 5.24
N ASN A 62 -8.27 6.20 3.96
CA ASN A 62 -9.36 6.88 3.26
C ASN A 62 -10.59 5.98 3.16
N ILE A 63 -10.42 4.71 2.82
CA ILE A 63 -11.52 3.75 2.77
C ILE A 63 -12.18 3.58 4.15
N TYR A 64 -11.41 3.56 5.23
CA TYR A 64 -12.00 3.53 6.57
C TYR A 64 -12.80 4.80 6.88
N VAL A 65 -12.35 5.99 6.46
CA VAL A 65 -13.14 7.24 6.55
C VAL A 65 -14.45 7.10 5.77
N GLU A 66 -14.38 6.67 4.51
CA GLU A 66 -15.56 6.52 3.65
C GLU A 66 -16.57 5.53 4.23
N LYS A 67 -16.10 4.35 4.68
CA LYS A 67 -16.93 3.34 5.34
C LYS A 67 -17.63 3.84 6.59
N ILE A 68 -17.08 4.83 7.29
CA ILE A 68 -17.71 5.46 8.45
C ILE A 68 -18.87 6.35 8.01
N ASN A 69 -18.66 7.17 6.98
CA ASN A 69 -19.68 8.04 6.43
C ASN A 69 -20.85 7.27 5.81
N ASP A 70 -20.61 6.04 5.35
CA ASP A 70 -21.62 5.14 4.79
C ASP A 70 -22.39 4.32 5.86
N ILE A 71 -22.16 4.55 7.16
CA ILE A 71 -22.87 3.81 8.21
C ILE A 71 -24.33 4.24 8.27
N ASP A 72 -25.23 3.34 7.85
CA ASP A 72 -26.67 3.49 8.05
C ASP A 72 -27.06 3.20 9.52
N LEU A 73 -27.01 4.25 10.35
CA LEU A 73 -27.37 4.18 11.76
C LEU A 73 -28.84 3.81 11.97
N GLU A 74 -29.76 4.31 11.15
CA GLU A 74 -31.18 4.02 11.29
C GLU A 74 -31.49 2.55 11.00
N HIS A 75 -30.90 2.00 9.94
CA HIS A 75 -30.99 0.57 9.67
C HIS A 75 -30.44 -0.27 10.84
N ARG A 76 -29.27 0.09 11.39
CA ARG A 76 -28.67 -0.60 12.54
C ARG A 76 -29.54 -0.52 13.81
N LYS A 77 -30.16 0.63 14.09
CA LYS A 77 -31.09 0.80 15.22
C LYS A 77 -32.35 -0.05 15.04
N ASN A 78 -32.90 -0.10 13.84
CA ASN A 78 -34.05 -0.95 13.51
C ASN A 78 -33.71 -2.44 13.71
N LEU A 79 -32.57 -2.89 13.19
CA LEU A 79 -32.09 -4.25 13.44
C LEU A 79 -31.96 -4.52 14.95
N LEU A 80 -31.40 -3.59 15.74
CA LEU A 80 -31.27 -3.79 17.19
C LEU A 80 -32.62 -4.01 17.89
N ALA A 81 -33.70 -3.37 17.42
CA ALA A 81 -35.04 -3.59 17.95
C ALA A 81 -35.54 -5.02 17.67
N ASP A 82 -35.23 -5.57 16.49
CA ASP A 82 -35.60 -6.91 16.05
C ASP A 82 -34.73 -8.00 16.71
N PHE A 83 -33.47 -7.69 17.00
CA PHE A 83 -32.50 -8.59 17.64
C PHE A 83 -32.84 -8.97 19.09
N LYS A 84 -33.76 -8.26 19.76
CA LYS A 84 -34.23 -8.61 21.12
C LYS A 84 -34.81 -10.03 21.25
N ASN A 85 -35.13 -10.69 20.12
CA ASN A 85 -35.74 -12.01 20.05
C ASN A 85 -34.82 -13.13 19.50
N ILE A 86 -33.52 -12.86 19.27
CA ILE A 86 -32.58 -13.81 18.64
C ILE A 86 -31.63 -14.43 19.71
N PRO A 87 -31.28 -15.74 19.62
CA PRO A 87 -30.35 -16.36 20.57
C PRO A 87 -28.95 -15.73 20.56
N GLU A 88 -28.33 -15.64 21.74
CA GLU A 88 -26.95 -15.14 21.97
C GLU A 88 -25.88 -15.79 21.08
N ALA A 89 -26.14 -16.95 20.49
CA ALA A 89 -25.19 -17.70 19.65
C ALA A 89 -24.81 -17.02 18.31
N ILE A 90 -25.33 -15.82 18.01
CA ILE A 90 -24.99 -15.01 16.82
C ILE A 90 -24.32 -13.67 17.25
N LEU A 91 -23.42 -13.73 18.25
CA LEU A 91 -22.78 -12.57 18.89
C LEU A 91 -21.80 -11.79 17.99
N ASP A 92 -21.34 -12.36 16.87
CA ASP A 92 -20.39 -11.70 15.97
C ASP A 92 -21.05 -10.67 15.03
N MET A 93 -22.39 -10.61 15.02
CA MET A 93 -23.19 -9.70 14.19
C MET A 93 -24.11 -8.81 15.03
N THR A 94 -23.66 -8.32 16.19
CA THR A 94 -24.44 -7.29 16.88
C THR A 94 -24.54 -6.05 16.00
N PRO A 95 -25.76 -5.48 15.79
CA PRO A 95 -25.93 -4.26 14.98
C PRO A 95 -25.09 -3.06 15.44
N THR A 96 -24.60 -3.13 16.69
CA THR A 96 -23.74 -2.13 17.33
C THR A 96 -22.27 -2.21 16.92
N THR A 97 -21.81 -3.33 16.34
CA THR A 97 -20.41 -3.50 15.90
C THR A 97 -20.19 -2.75 14.58
N LEU A 98 -19.27 -1.78 14.56
CA LEU A 98 -18.86 -1.01 13.38
C LEU A 98 -17.95 -1.84 12.44
N PRO A 99 -17.87 -1.50 11.14
CA PRO A 99 -17.08 -2.27 10.18
C PRO A 99 -15.59 -2.43 10.56
N ILE A 100 -14.98 -1.38 11.11
CA ILE A 100 -13.57 -1.43 11.54
C ILE A 100 -13.35 -2.38 12.73
N GLU A 101 -14.31 -2.48 13.64
CA GLU A 101 -14.26 -3.40 14.79
C GLU A 101 -14.26 -4.87 14.36
N GLN A 102 -14.86 -5.17 13.20
CA GLN A 102 -14.79 -6.52 12.61
C GLN A 102 -13.35 -6.85 12.18
N ALA A 103 -12.61 -5.88 11.65
CA ALA A 103 -11.20 -6.05 11.31
C ALA A 103 -10.37 -6.34 12.56
N PHE A 104 -10.55 -5.56 13.64
CA PHE A 104 -9.89 -5.84 14.93
C PHE A 104 -10.19 -7.25 15.46
N LYS A 105 -11.48 -7.64 15.51
CA LYS A 105 -11.91 -8.97 15.95
C LYS A 105 -11.26 -10.07 15.13
N PHE A 106 -11.24 -9.94 13.80
CA PHE A 106 -10.64 -10.93 12.91
C PHE A 106 -9.12 -11.06 13.11
N HIS A 107 -8.44 -9.94 13.31
CA HIS A 107 -7.01 -9.95 13.63
C HIS A 107 -6.72 -10.40 15.07
N GLY A 108 -7.74 -10.57 15.92
CA GLY A 108 -7.58 -10.95 17.32
C GLY A 108 -6.91 -9.85 18.16
N LEU A 109 -7.10 -8.59 17.76
CA LEU A 109 -6.61 -7.43 18.47
C LEU A 109 -7.62 -7.04 19.55
N GLU A 110 -7.12 -6.67 20.72
CA GLU A 110 -7.93 -5.99 21.73
C GLU A 110 -8.08 -4.51 21.35
N PHE A 111 -9.28 -3.97 21.51
CA PHE A 111 -9.60 -2.58 21.15
C PHE A 111 -10.72 -2.06 22.03
N TYR A 112 -10.78 -0.73 22.20
CA TYR A 112 -11.90 -0.08 22.85
C TYR A 112 -13.09 -0.03 21.89
N SER A 113 -14.18 -0.74 22.20
CA SER A 113 -15.33 -0.84 21.30
C SER A 113 -16.24 0.37 21.33
N PHE A 114 -16.98 0.60 20.25
CA PHE A 114 -17.98 1.68 20.14
C PHE A 114 -19.06 1.55 21.21
N GLU A 115 -19.48 0.32 21.53
CA GLU A 115 -20.42 0.09 22.62
C GLU A 115 -19.85 0.51 23.98
N SER A 116 -18.56 0.27 24.21
CA SER A 116 -17.90 0.68 25.46
C SER A 116 -17.73 2.21 25.53
N PHE A 117 -17.39 2.84 24.40
CA PHE A 117 -17.37 4.29 24.24
C PHE A 117 -18.70 4.94 24.61
N LEU A 118 -19.80 4.43 24.05
CA LEU A 118 -21.16 4.89 24.35
C LEU A 118 -21.55 4.68 25.82
N LYS A 119 -21.19 3.53 26.41
CA LYS A 119 -21.38 3.26 27.84
C LYS A 119 -20.65 4.28 28.72
N GLY A 120 -19.41 4.65 28.36
CA GLY A 120 -18.63 5.69 29.05
C GLY A 120 -19.32 7.06 29.03
N ARG A 121 -20.05 7.37 27.96
CA ARG A 121 -20.87 8.59 27.82
C ARG A 121 -22.27 8.47 28.43
N MET A 122 -22.61 7.32 29.03
CA MET A 122 -23.97 6.99 29.50
C MET A 122 -25.04 7.15 28.41
N LYS A 123 -24.68 6.93 27.14
CA LYS A 123 -25.57 7.09 25.97
C LYS A 123 -25.93 5.70 25.41
N PRO A 124 -27.20 5.26 25.44
CA PRO A 124 -27.60 4.01 24.80
C PRO A 124 -27.46 4.10 23.26
N PHE A 125 -27.08 2.99 22.61
CA PHE A 125 -26.91 2.93 21.14
C PHE A 125 -28.13 3.43 20.35
N VAL A 126 -29.35 3.18 20.84
CA VAL A 126 -30.58 3.66 20.18
C VAL A 126 -30.66 5.19 20.05
N PHE A 127 -29.91 5.92 20.87
CA PHE A 127 -29.83 7.37 20.83
C PHE A 127 -28.55 7.89 20.17
N CYS A 128 -27.69 7.01 19.65
CA CYS A 128 -26.47 7.45 18.98
C CYS A 128 -26.75 8.13 17.63
N ASP A 129 -25.86 9.02 17.27
CA ASP A 129 -25.86 9.80 16.04
C ASP A 129 -24.50 9.72 15.35
N GLU A 130 -24.37 10.38 14.19
CA GLU A 130 -23.15 10.38 13.39
C GLU A 130 -21.98 11.02 14.15
N ASP A 131 -22.24 12.06 14.96
CA ASP A 131 -21.24 12.73 15.77
C ASP A 131 -20.59 11.78 16.78
N ASP A 132 -21.37 10.87 17.40
CA ASP A 132 -20.79 9.85 18.29
C ASP A 132 -19.83 8.91 17.55
N ILE A 133 -20.14 8.52 16.31
CA ILE A 133 -19.25 7.66 15.52
C ILE A 133 -17.99 8.42 15.17
N ILE A 134 -18.11 9.68 14.72
CA ILE A 134 -16.96 10.52 14.39
C ILE A 134 -16.05 10.69 15.60
N ASP A 135 -16.61 11.01 16.76
CA ASP A 135 -15.85 11.15 18.01
C ASP A 135 -15.16 9.85 18.40
N TYR A 136 -15.87 8.71 18.34
CA TYR A 136 -15.29 7.40 18.63
C TYR A 136 -14.13 7.08 17.69
N MET A 137 -14.30 7.35 16.40
CA MET A 137 -13.28 7.09 15.38
C MET A 137 -12.07 7.99 15.55
N ALA A 138 -12.26 9.24 15.97
CA ALA A 138 -11.15 10.14 16.31
C ALA A 138 -10.36 9.63 17.52
N GLU A 139 -11.03 9.12 18.56
CA GLU A 139 -10.39 8.50 19.73
C GLU A 139 -9.64 7.22 19.32
N LEU A 140 -10.28 6.36 18.54
CA LEU A 140 -9.71 5.09 18.07
C LEU A 140 -8.45 5.31 17.21
N ARG A 141 -8.47 6.31 16.32
CA ARG A 141 -7.30 6.68 15.48
C ARG A 141 -6.10 7.15 16.30
N GLY A 142 -6.33 7.69 17.49
CA GLY A 142 -5.26 8.07 18.42
C GLY A 142 -4.67 6.92 19.21
N GLY A 143 -5.26 5.71 19.12
CA GLY A 143 -4.85 4.52 19.86
C GLY A 143 -3.81 3.67 19.14
N GLU A 144 -2.94 3.00 19.91
CA GLU A 144 -1.93 2.08 19.37
C GLU A 144 -2.54 0.87 18.65
N GLU A 145 -3.75 0.46 19.03
CA GLU A 145 -4.48 -0.64 18.41
C GLU A 145 -4.81 -0.33 16.95
N TYR A 146 -5.22 0.90 16.64
CA TYR A 146 -5.51 1.32 15.29
C TYR A 146 -4.25 1.31 14.43
N GLU A 147 -3.14 1.85 14.95
CA GLU A 147 -1.84 1.77 14.27
C GLU A 147 -1.44 0.31 13.97
N LYS A 148 -1.66 -0.61 14.92
CA LYS A 148 -1.39 -2.05 14.73
C LYS A 148 -2.28 -2.65 13.64
N LEU A 149 -3.57 -2.30 13.61
CA LEU A 149 -4.50 -2.78 12.58
C LEU A 149 -4.10 -2.30 11.18
N ILE A 150 -3.78 -1.01 11.05
CA ILE A 150 -3.33 -0.41 9.79
C ILE A 150 -2.03 -1.06 9.33
N ASP A 151 -1.04 -1.18 10.21
CA ASP A 151 0.25 -1.82 9.90
C ASP A 151 0.08 -3.28 9.44
N LEU A 152 -0.80 -4.05 10.08
CA LEU A 152 -1.14 -5.41 9.63
C LEU A 152 -1.77 -5.41 8.24
N THR A 153 -2.78 -4.56 8.03
CA THR A 153 -3.51 -4.45 6.76
C THR A 153 -2.54 -4.06 5.63
N VAL A 154 -1.70 -3.06 5.86
CA VAL A 154 -0.68 -2.60 4.90
C VAL A 154 0.30 -3.71 4.55
N LYS A 155 0.79 -4.46 5.56
CA LYS A 155 1.72 -5.59 5.33
C LYS A 155 1.09 -6.70 4.50
N GLU A 156 -0.17 -7.02 4.73
CA GLU A 156 -0.91 -8.03 3.97
C GLU A 156 -1.12 -7.59 2.51
N VAL A 157 -1.58 -6.35 2.31
CA VAL A 157 -1.78 -5.80 0.97
C VAL A 157 -0.45 -5.68 0.21
N PHE A 158 0.61 -5.20 0.87
CA PHE A 158 1.94 -5.14 0.28
C PHE A 158 2.44 -6.52 -0.11
N HIS A 159 2.23 -7.54 0.75
CA HIS A 159 2.63 -8.92 0.46
C HIS A 159 2.02 -9.45 -0.85
N VAL A 160 0.75 -9.13 -1.11
CA VAL A 160 0.06 -9.52 -2.35
C VAL A 160 0.53 -8.67 -3.53
N LEU A 161 0.49 -7.35 -3.41
CA LEU A 161 0.69 -6.43 -4.53
C LEU A 161 2.15 -6.27 -4.95
N PHE A 162 3.11 -6.46 -4.04
CA PHE A 162 4.54 -6.31 -4.36
C PHE A 162 4.97 -7.25 -5.48
N GLN A 163 4.32 -8.41 -5.63
CA GLN A 163 4.58 -9.38 -6.71
C GLN A 163 4.12 -8.90 -8.10
N ASN A 164 3.21 -7.93 -8.16
CA ASN A 164 2.65 -7.43 -9.41
C ASN A 164 3.53 -6.31 -10.01
N ARG A 165 4.41 -6.68 -10.93
CA ARG A 165 5.39 -5.78 -11.56
C ARG A 165 4.74 -4.72 -12.42
N ALA A 166 3.67 -5.08 -13.14
CA ALA A 166 2.92 -4.12 -13.94
C ALA A 166 2.30 -3.03 -13.06
N LEU A 167 1.77 -3.42 -11.88
CA LEU A 167 1.27 -2.47 -10.90
C LEU A 167 2.40 -1.63 -10.28
N MET A 168 3.57 -2.23 -9.98
CA MET A 168 4.74 -1.49 -9.50
C MET A 168 5.22 -0.45 -10.51
N LEU A 169 5.14 -0.76 -11.81
CA LEU A 169 5.43 0.18 -12.88
C LEU A 169 4.43 1.35 -12.86
N LEU A 170 3.13 1.09 -12.85
CA LEU A 170 2.10 2.14 -12.81
C LEU A 170 2.27 3.06 -11.58
N PHE A 171 2.50 2.48 -10.41
CA PHE A 171 2.74 3.23 -9.18
C PHE A 171 3.98 4.13 -9.29
N ASN A 172 5.12 3.57 -9.74
CA ASN A 172 6.35 4.34 -9.81
C ASN A 172 6.33 5.40 -10.92
N ASP A 173 5.55 5.19 -11.98
CA ASP A 173 5.34 6.16 -13.05
C ASP A 173 4.49 7.35 -12.56
N MET A 174 3.43 7.09 -11.78
CA MET A 174 2.64 8.12 -11.09
C MET A 174 3.52 8.97 -10.15
N ILE A 175 4.32 8.32 -9.30
CA ILE A 175 5.22 9.01 -8.37
C ILE A 175 6.28 9.83 -9.11
N ALA A 176 6.84 9.30 -10.19
CA ALA A 176 7.80 10.00 -11.01
C ALA A 176 7.20 11.25 -11.66
N SER A 177 5.97 11.15 -12.16
CA SER A 177 5.23 12.27 -12.75
C SER A 177 4.89 13.35 -11.71
N ALA A 178 4.47 12.95 -10.50
CA ALA A 178 4.27 13.88 -9.38
C ALA A 178 5.58 14.60 -9.01
N LEU A 179 6.68 13.85 -8.90
CA LEU A 179 7.99 14.42 -8.58
C LEU A 179 8.50 15.36 -9.68
N GLU A 180 8.26 15.02 -10.96
CA GLU A 180 8.59 15.88 -12.09
C GLU A 180 7.87 17.23 -11.99
N ASN A 181 6.57 17.21 -11.73
CA ASN A 181 5.74 18.40 -11.65
C ASN A 181 6.21 19.33 -10.52
N GLU A 182 6.42 18.78 -9.32
CA GLU A 182 6.85 19.55 -8.13
C GLU A 182 8.31 20.03 -8.24
N SER A 183 9.20 19.22 -8.82
CA SER A 183 10.62 19.58 -8.95
C SER A 183 10.84 20.81 -9.84
N ASN A 184 9.90 21.16 -10.72
CA ASN A 184 9.95 22.39 -11.51
C ASN A 184 9.83 23.66 -10.64
N GLY A 185 9.21 23.56 -9.46
CA GLY A 185 9.14 24.63 -8.45
C GLY A 185 10.39 24.73 -7.57
N GLY A 186 11.28 23.74 -7.64
CA GLY A 186 12.46 23.60 -6.78
C GLY A 186 12.15 22.79 -5.51
N ALA A 187 13.08 21.90 -5.13
CA ALA A 187 12.92 21.11 -3.92
C ALA A 187 13.14 21.95 -2.65
N PRO A 188 12.42 21.66 -1.54
CA PRO A 188 12.65 22.29 -0.24
C PRO A 188 14.11 22.19 0.21
N GLU A 189 14.62 23.20 0.91
CA GLU A 189 16.04 23.32 1.30
C GLU A 189 16.55 22.05 2.01
N GLU A 190 15.76 21.53 2.95
CA GLU A 190 16.04 20.31 3.70
C GLU A 190 16.12 19.02 2.85
N LYS A 191 15.57 19.03 1.63
CA LYS A 191 15.60 17.88 0.71
C LYS A 191 16.59 18.03 -0.42
N GLN A 192 17.22 19.20 -0.60
CA GLN A 192 18.14 19.48 -1.71
C GLN A 192 19.30 18.48 -1.80
N GLU A 193 19.76 17.93 -0.66
CA GLU A 193 20.82 16.92 -0.63
C GLU A 193 20.48 15.65 -1.41
N LEU A 194 19.19 15.31 -1.54
CA LEU A 194 18.70 14.14 -2.28
C LEU A 194 18.82 14.34 -3.80
N PHE A 195 18.87 15.59 -4.26
CA PHE A 195 18.86 15.95 -5.67
C PHE A 195 20.27 16.24 -6.20
N SER A 196 20.46 15.92 -7.48
CA SER A 196 21.60 16.34 -8.28
C SER A 196 21.41 17.76 -8.80
N MET A 197 22.46 18.37 -9.36
CA MET A 197 22.37 19.68 -9.98
C MET A 197 21.36 19.75 -11.14
N ALA A 198 21.01 18.59 -11.74
CA ALA A 198 20.03 18.49 -12.82
C ALA A 198 18.57 18.35 -12.32
N GLY A 199 18.30 18.53 -11.03
CA GLY A 199 16.94 18.40 -10.46
C GLY A 199 16.42 16.96 -10.37
N LYS A 200 17.27 15.95 -10.62
CA LYS A 200 16.92 14.52 -10.48
C LYS A 200 17.50 13.95 -9.19
N LEU A 201 16.88 12.91 -8.65
CA LEU A 201 17.40 12.20 -7.47
C LEU A 201 18.78 11.60 -7.72
N LYS A 202 19.68 11.79 -6.76
CA LYS A 202 20.99 11.13 -6.75
C LYS A 202 20.79 9.62 -6.61
N ARG A 203 21.49 8.84 -7.44
CA ARG A 203 21.52 7.38 -7.31
C ARG A 203 22.11 7.02 -5.94
N LYS A 204 21.43 6.16 -5.19
CA LYS A 204 21.95 5.56 -3.95
C LYS A 204 22.30 4.09 -4.21
N SER A 205 23.29 3.59 -3.48
CA SER A 205 23.65 2.16 -3.54
C SER A 205 22.45 1.33 -3.07
N ILE A 206 22.04 0.35 -3.86
CA ILE A 206 20.90 -0.52 -3.55
C ILE A 206 21.29 -1.43 -2.37
N PRO A 207 20.64 -1.32 -1.19
CA PRO A 207 21.00 -2.10 -0.02
C PRO A 207 20.81 -3.60 -0.23
N LYS A 208 21.57 -4.42 0.49
CA LYS A 208 21.47 -5.89 0.40
C LYS A 208 20.09 -6.44 0.73
N TRP A 209 19.34 -5.78 1.62
CA TRP A 209 17.97 -6.19 1.93
C TRP A 209 17.02 -5.97 0.75
N VAL A 210 17.20 -4.89 -0.02
CA VAL A 210 16.42 -4.60 -1.24
C VAL A 210 16.76 -5.61 -2.33
N GLN A 211 18.06 -5.86 -2.55
CA GLN A 211 18.52 -6.88 -3.50
C GLN A 211 17.87 -8.24 -3.19
N ARG A 212 17.88 -8.67 -1.92
CA ARG A 212 17.23 -9.92 -1.50
C ARG A 212 15.73 -9.90 -1.73
N ALA A 213 15.03 -8.84 -1.34
CA ALA A 213 13.57 -8.73 -1.51
C ALA A 213 13.17 -8.86 -2.98
N VAL A 214 13.86 -8.14 -3.86
CA VAL A 214 13.61 -8.18 -5.32
C VAL A 214 14.00 -9.54 -5.90
N PHE A 215 15.12 -10.12 -5.47
CA PHE A 215 15.52 -11.46 -5.92
C PHE A 215 14.44 -12.51 -5.62
N PHE A 216 13.85 -12.50 -4.42
CA PHE A 216 12.78 -13.44 -4.07
C PHE A 216 11.46 -13.13 -4.78
N ARG A 217 11.11 -11.85 -4.97
CA ARG A 217 9.95 -11.44 -5.78
C ARG A 217 10.05 -12.01 -7.20
N GLU A 218 11.23 -11.92 -7.79
CA GLU A 218 11.51 -12.37 -9.16
C GLU A 218 11.97 -13.82 -9.27
N GLN A 219 11.93 -14.57 -8.15
CA GLN A 219 12.34 -15.99 -8.09
C GLN A 219 13.74 -16.27 -8.64
N GLY A 220 14.66 -15.31 -8.52
CA GLY A 220 16.01 -15.40 -9.04
C GLY A 220 16.08 -15.44 -10.57
N ARG A 221 15.13 -14.84 -11.28
CA ARG A 221 15.08 -14.81 -12.76
C ARG A 221 15.07 -13.40 -13.30
N CYS A 222 15.58 -13.23 -14.51
CA CYS A 222 15.49 -11.98 -15.24
C CYS A 222 14.02 -11.68 -15.57
N VAL A 223 13.51 -10.50 -15.19
CA VAL A 223 12.10 -10.17 -15.43
C VAL A 223 11.73 -10.08 -16.91
N LEU A 224 12.69 -9.78 -17.80
CA LEU A 224 12.40 -9.55 -19.22
C LEU A 224 12.52 -10.82 -20.08
N CYS A 225 13.47 -11.71 -19.77
CA CYS A 225 13.76 -12.87 -20.62
C CYS A 225 13.73 -14.22 -19.89
N ASP A 226 13.35 -14.21 -18.60
CA ASP A 226 13.24 -15.40 -17.74
C ASP A 226 14.54 -16.19 -17.52
N LYS A 227 15.68 -15.66 -17.98
CA LYS A 227 17.01 -16.25 -17.74
C LYS A 227 17.23 -16.48 -16.25
N ASP A 228 17.70 -17.69 -15.90
CA ASP A 228 18.10 -18.03 -14.53
C ASP A 228 19.26 -17.15 -14.06
N LEU A 229 19.06 -16.49 -12.93
CA LEU A 229 20.03 -15.67 -12.20
C LEU A 229 20.22 -16.20 -10.77
N SER A 230 19.69 -17.39 -10.46
CA SER A 230 19.72 -17.96 -9.12
C SER A 230 21.10 -18.46 -8.71
N GLY A 231 21.98 -18.70 -9.69
CA GLY A 231 23.27 -19.34 -9.49
C GLY A 231 23.16 -20.85 -9.20
N MET A 232 21.96 -21.42 -9.21
CA MET A 232 21.76 -22.86 -8.98
C MET A 232 22.02 -23.67 -10.26
N LEU A 233 21.62 -23.15 -11.42
CA LEU A 233 21.79 -23.83 -12.71
C LEU A 233 23.01 -23.29 -13.47
N ASN A 234 23.29 -22.00 -13.36
CA ASN A 234 24.41 -21.35 -14.03
C ASN A 234 25.00 -20.21 -13.18
N ILE A 235 26.27 -20.35 -12.80
CA ILE A 235 27.02 -19.35 -12.01
C ILE A 235 27.57 -18.18 -12.83
N GLU A 236 27.60 -18.28 -14.16
CA GLU A 236 28.11 -17.23 -15.04
C GLU A 236 27.10 -16.10 -15.24
N ASN A 237 25.82 -16.43 -15.10
CA ASN A 237 24.72 -15.47 -15.18
C ASN A 237 24.73 -14.59 -13.92
N LYS A 238 25.05 -13.30 -14.08
CA LYS A 238 25.11 -12.34 -12.98
C LYS A 238 23.84 -11.51 -12.87
N GLU A 239 23.35 -11.37 -11.64
CA GLU A 239 22.25 -10.51 -11.28
C GLU A 239 22.60 -9.01 -11.46
N ASN A 240 21.65 -8.25 -12.00
CA ASN A 240 21.71 -6.79 -12.05
C ASN A 240 20.41 -6.24 -11.46
N TYR A 241 20.53 -5.31 -10.53
CA TYR A 241 19.39 -4.63 -9.93
C TYR A 241 19.32 -3.22 -10.49
N ASP A 242 18.21 -2.88 -11.13
CA ASP A 242 18.02 -1.58 -11.73
C ASP A 242 16.60 -1.06 -11.53
N HIS A 243 16.40 0.23 -11.76
CA HIS A 243 15.13 0.87 -11.54
C HIS A 243 14.07 0.51 -12.61
N ILE A 244 12.83 0.24 -12.21
CA ILE A 244 11.68 0.07 -13.10
C ILE A 244 11.44 1.37 -13.87
N VAL A 245 11.24 2.47 -13.15
CA VAL A 245 11.28 3.85 -13.68
C VAL A 245 12.67 4.43 -13.41
N PRO A 246 13.46 4.77 -14.44
CA PRO A 246 14.81 5.28 -14.26
C PRO A 246 14.86 6.64 -13.55
N LEU A 247 15.93 6.89 -12.76
CA LEU A 247 16.14 8.18 -12.08
C LEU A 247 16.18 9.38 -13.06
N ALA A 248 16.61 9.16 -14.30
CA ALA A 248 16.60 10.18 -15.35
C ALA A 248 15.18 10.67 -15.69
N LYS A 249 14.17 9.81 -15.47
CA LYS A 249 12.74 10.09 -15.59
C LYS A 249 12.08 10.19 -14.21
N TYR A 250 12.75 10.83 -13.25
CA TYR A 250 12.23 11.08 -11.90
C TYR A 250 11.83 9.83 -11.09
N GLY A 251 12.31 8.64 -11.49
CA GLY A 251 12.14 7.45 -10.67
C GLY A 251 12.77 7.60 -9.29
N ILE A 252 12.24 6.86 -8.31
CA ILE A 252 12.67 6.96 -6.91
C ILE A 252 13.59 5.81 -6.49
N ASN A 253 14.42 6.05 -5.47
CA ASN A 253 15.27 5.00 -4.85
C ASN A 253 14.45 4.17 -3.85
N ASP A 254 13.44 3.44 -4.31
CA ASP A 254 12.54 2.65 -3.46
C ASP A 254 12.53 1.17 -3.86
N VAL A 255 12.25 0.27 -2.92
CA VAL A 255 12.20 -1.18 -3.20
C VAL A 255 11.13 -1.54 -4.24
N SER A 256 10.01 -0.81 -4.27
CA SER A 256 8.97 -0.99 -5.29
C SER A 256 9.48 -0.64 -6.69
N ASN A 257 10.45 0.25 -6.80
CA ASN A 257 11.02 0.71 -8.06
C ASN A 257 12.25 -0.11 -8.51
N ILE A 258 12.63 -1.20 -7.85
CA ILE A 258 13.79 -2.02 -8.28
C ILE A 258 13.30 -3.33 -8.92
N GLN A 259 14.00 -3.81 -9.94
CA GLN A 259 13.77 -5.10 -10.60
C GLN A 259 15.08 -5.86 -10.87
N LEU A 260 14.97 -7.17 -11.10
CA LEU A 260 16.09 -8.07 -11.36
C LEU A 260 16.26 -8.34 -12.87
N LEU A 261 17.46 -8.08 -13.40
CA LEU A 261 17.79 -8.21 -14.82
C LEU A 261 19.07 -9.03 -15.01
N CYS A 262 19.15 -9.74 -16.14
CA CYS A 262 20.41 -10.29 -16.62
C CYS A 262 21.26 -9.17 -17.26
N LYS A 263 22.55 -9.43 -17.45
CA LYS A 263 23.48 -8.47 -18.04
C LYS A 263 23.01 -7.96 -19.41
N GLU A 264 22.53 -8.85 -20.27
CA GLU A 264 22.10 -8.52 -21.63
C GLU A 264 20.86 -7.62 -21.61
N CYS A 265 19.80 -8.01 -20.90
CA CYS A 265 18.58 -7.21 -20.78
C CYS A 265 18.85 -5.85 -20.11
N ASN A 266 19.72 -5.80 -19.10
CA ASN A 266 20.12 -4.55 -18.46
C ASN A 266 20.89 -3.62 -19.41
N GLN A 267 21.68 -4.16 -20.32
CA GLN A 267 22.53 -3.40 -21.24
C GLN A 267 21.91 -3.13 -22.62
N ILE A 268 20.87 -3.87 -23.03
CA ILE A 268 20.29 -3.81 -24.38
C ILE A 268 18.86 -3.29 -24.31
N GLU A 269 17.98 -3.98 -23.60
CA GLU A 269 16.54 -3.65 -23.53
C GLU A 269 16.27 -2.43 -22.65
N LYS A 270 16.93 -2.36 -21.49
CA LYS A 270 16.73 -1.27 -20.55
C LYS A 270 17.47 0.01 -20.93
N LYS A 271 18.43 -0.09 -21.86
CA LYS A 271 19.28 1.03 -22.26
C LYS A 271 18.44 2.29 -22.54
N ASP A 272 18.97 3.44 -22.13
CA ASP A 272 18.43 4.77 -22.42
C ASP A 272 16.99 5.06 -21.93
N GLY A 273 16.64 4.57 -20.75
CA GLY A 273 15.77 5.35 -19.86
C GLY A 273 14.27 5.12 -20.00
N GLN A 274 13.80 4.12 -20.76
CA GLN A 274 12.37 3.77 -20.75
C GLN A 274 11.96 3.05 -19.47
N ALA A 275 10.77 3.36 -18.95
CA ALA A 275 10.17 2.60 -17.88
C ALA A 275 9.66 1.28 -18.47
N VAL A 276 10.22 0.15 -18.04
CA VAL A 276 9.96 -1.16 -18.64
C VAL A 276 10.03 -2.24 -17.58
N THR A 277 9.09 -3.17 -17.68
CA THR A 277 9.02 -4.43 -16.93
C THR A 277 8.21 -5.44 -17.74
N SER A 278 7.96 -6.62 -17.19
CA SER A 278 7.19 -7.68 -17.84
C SER A 278 5.96 -8.11 -17.04
N SER A 279 4.88 -8.43 -17.74
CA SER A 279 3.71 -9.11 -17.20
C SER A 279 3.77 -10.63 -17.37
N SER A 280 4.87 -11.18 -17.89
CA SER A 280 5.05 -12.62 -18.08
C SER A 280 5.59 -13.28 -16.82
N TYR A 281 4.80 -14.16 -16.22
CA TYR A 281 5.18 -14.93 -15.03
C TYR A 281 5.27 -16.42 -15.37
N GLN A 282 6.12 -17.14 -14.65
CA GLN A 282 6.12 -18.59 -14.69
C GLN A 282 4.79 -19.11 -14.17
N SER A 283 4.18 -20.03 -14.93
CA SER A 283 2.99 -20.73 -14.48
C SER A 283 3.39 -21.74 -13.41
N TRP A 284 2.54 -21.92 -12.39
CA TRP A 284 2.81 -22.87 -11.30
C TRP A 284 2.79 -24.33 -11.78
N TYR A 285 2.09 -24.58 -12.87
CA TYR A 285 1.98 -25.86 -13.57
C TYR A 285 1.66 -25.57 -15.04
N ILE A 286 1.76 -26.58 -15.88
CA ILE A 286 1.42 -26.48 -17.30
C ILE A 286 -0.12 -26.42 -17.40
N TYR A 287 -0.63 -25.41 -18.11
CA TYR A 287 -2.04 -25.36 -18.52
C TYR A 287 -2.18 -26.14 -19.83
N ASP A 288 -3.11 -27.09 -19.88
CA ASP A 288 -3.44 -27.87 -21.09
C ASP A 288 -4.05 -27.01 -22.21
#